data_AF-A0A847I5W4-F1
#
_entry.id   AF-A0A847I5W4-F1
#
_cell.length_a   1.000
_cell.length_b   1.000
_cell.length_c   1.000
_cell.angle_alpha   90.00
_cell.angle_beta   90.00
_cell.angle_gamma   90.00
#
_symmetry.space_group_name_H-M   'P 1'
#
loop_
_entity.id
_entity.type
_entity.pdbx_description
1 polymer ?
#
loop_
_entity_poly.entity_id
_entity_poly.type
_entity_poly.pdbx_seq_one_letter_code
_entity_poly.pdbx_strand_id
1 'polypeptide(L)' 'MKPSETLRKAIQRADMSRYALAQRAGLSESMLCRFVQGRAITSDTFDKLVGVLGLELVPKTRGRTRKEGK' A
#
# COMPACT_ATOMS: atom_id res chain seq x y z
N MET A 1 -6.09 -3.59 10.25
CA MET A 1 -5.88 -2.64 9.15
C MET A 1 -6.01 -3.39 7.83
N LYS A 2 -6.72 -2.84 6.83
CA LYS A 2 -6.82 -3.47 5.50
C LYS A 2 -5.51 -3.22 4.72
N PRO A 3 -5.08 -4.13 3.84
CA PRO A 3 -3.89 -3.91 2.99
C PRO A 3 -4.01 -2.64 2.13
N SER A 4 -5.19 -2.37 1.56
CA SER A 4 -5.45 -1.15 0.78
C SER A 4 -5.29 0.14 1.58
N GLU A 5 -5.74 0.16 2.83
CA GLU A 5 -5.51 1.29 3.75
C GLU A 5 -4.03 1.47 4.07
N THR A 6 -3.29 0.38 4.17
CA THR A 6 -1.84 0.42 4.43
C THR A 6 -1.11 1.04 3.25
N LEU A 7 -1.47 0.62 2.04
CA LEU A 7 -0.95 1.21 0.81
C LEU A 7 -1.29 2.70 0.70
N ARG A 8 -2.53 3.12 1.04
CA ARG A 8 -2.91 4.54 1.05
C ARG A 8 -2.03 5.37 1.99
N LYS A 9 -1.75 4.86 3.19
CA LYS A 9 -0.84 5.54 4.13
C LYS A 9 0.60 5.56 3.64
N ALA A 10 1.06 4.48 3.00
CA ALA A 10 2.40 4.45 2.40
C ALA A 10 2.54 5.50 1.29
N ILE A 11 1.54 5.64 0.42
CA ILE A 11 1.50 6.67 -0.63
C ILE A 11 1.56 8.08 -0.01
N GLN A 12 0.82 8.33 1.07
CA GLN A 12 0.81 9.64 1.75
C GLN A 12 2.15 9.98 2.44
N ARG A 13 2.92 8.96 2.81
CA ARG A 13 4.23 9.10 3.48
C ARG A 13 5.41 9.01 2.53
N ALA A 14 5.17 8.73 1.25
CA ALA A 14 6.24 8.61 0.28
C ALA A 14 6.89 9.99 0.03
N ASP A 15 8.21 10.00 -0.12
CA ASP A 15 9.01 11.19 -0.47
C ASP A 15 8.78 11.70 -1.91
N MET A 16 7.77 11.19 -2.60
CA MET A 16 7.45 11.58 -3.97
C MET A 16 6.01 12.02 -4.11
N SER A 17 5.77 12.94 -5.05
CA SER A 17 4.43 13.40 -5.37
C SER A 17 3.58 12.24 -5.93
N ARG A 18 2.27 12.33 -5.73
CA ARG A 18 1.29 11.40 -6.32
C ARG A 18 1.47 11.30 -7.84
N TYR A 19 1.74 12.43 -8.49
CA TYR A 19 2.01 12.46 -9.92
C TYR A 19 3.24 11.62 -10.31
N ALA A 20 4.37 11.80 -9.62
CA ALA A 20 5.59 11.04 -9.88
C ALA A 20 5.40 9.54 -9.60
N LEU A 21 4.68 9.19 -8.53
CA LEU A 21 4.34 7.81 -8.21
C LEU A 21 3.47 7.18 -9.30
N ALA A 22 2.44 7.90 -9.77
CA ALA A 22 1.56 7.43 -10.83
C ALA A 22 2.35 7.19 -12.13
N GLN A 23 3.22 8.11 -12.54
CA GLN A 23 4.07 7.93 -13.72
C GLN A 23 4.98 6.70 -13.59
N ARG A 24 5.68 6.54 -12.47
CA ARG A 24 6.58 5.40 -12.24
C ARG A 24 5.83 4.06 -12.26
N ALA A 25 4.59 4.04 -11.77
CA ALA A 25 3.74 2.87 -11.79
C ALA A 25 3.04 2.63 -13.14
N GLY A 26 3.18 3.53 -14.12
CA GLY A 26 2.48 3.46 -15.41
C GLY A 26 0.96 3.71 -15.29
N LEU A 27 0.56 4.57 -14.35
CA LEU A 27 -0.82 4.84 -13.97
C LEU A 27 -1.17 6.32 -14.22
N SER A 28 -2.46 6.62 -14.35
CA SER A 28 -2.92 8.01 -14.37
C SER A 28 -2.97 8.61 -12.97
N GLU A 29 -2.59 9.88 -12.83
CA GLU A 29 -2.66 10.60 -11.55
C GLU A 29 -4.10 10.64 -11.01
N SER A 30 -5.10 10.83 -11.89
CA SER A 30 -6.51 10.83 -11.49
C SER A 30 -6.93 9.53 -10.82
N MET A 31 -6.40 8.39 -11.27
CA MET A 31 -6.69 7.10 -10.65
C MET A 31 -6.06 6.99 -9.27
N LEU A 32 -4.81 7.45 -9.10
CA LEU A 32 -4.15 7.48 -7.80
C LEU A 32 -4.88 8.41 -6.80
N CYS A 33 -5.30 9.59 -7.25
CA CYS A 33 -6.11 10.51 -6.45
C CYS A 33 -7.42 9.86 -5.99
N ARG A 34 -8.16 9.20 -6.89
CA ARG A 34 -9.38 8.46 -6.53
C ARG A 34 -9.11 7.32 -5.56
N PHE A 35 -7.99 6.60 -5.71
CA PHE A 35 -7.61 5.54 -4.79
C PHE A 35 -7.35 6.07 -3.37
N VAL A 36 -6.60 7.17 -3.26
CA VAL A 36 -6.33 7.84 -1.97
C VAL A 36 -7.63 8.34 -1.33
N GLN A 37 -8.62 8.76 -2.13
CA GLN A 37 -9.94 9.21 -1.66
C GLN A 37 -10.91 8.08 -1.26
N GLY A 38 -10.54 6.81 -1.43
CA GLY A 38 -11.40 5.71 -1.00
C GLY A 38 -11.80 4.72 -2.09
N ARG A 39 -11.55 5.03 -3.37
CA ARG A 39 -11.93 4.14 -4.47
C ARG A 39 -11.11 2.86 -4.44
N ALA A 40 -11.73 1.76 -4.85
CA ALA A 40 -11.04 0.48 -5.06
C ALA A 40 -10.18 0.51 -6.33
N ILE A 41 -9.13 -0.31 -6.34
CA ILE A 41 -8.24 -0.55 -7.48
C ILE A 41 -8.16 -2.06 -7.74
N THR A 42 -7.66 -2.44 -8.91
CA THR A 42 -7.40 -3.84 -9.25
C THR A 42 -6.16 -4.36 -8.53
N SER A 43 -6.00 -5.69 -8.43
CA SER A 43 -4.78 -6.28 -7.85
C SER A 43 -3.54 -5.89 -8.64
N ASP A 44 -3.58 -5.91 -9.98
CA ASP A 44 -2.46 -5.47 -10.83
C ASP A 44 -1.99 -4.05 -10.50
N THR A 45 -2.93 -3.12 -10.29
CA THR A 45 -2.60 -1.75 -9.89
C THR A 45 -1.98 -1.70 -8.49
N PHE A 46 -2.49 -2.53 -7.58
CA PHE A 46 -1.97 -2.65 -6.23
C PHE A 46 -0.51 -3.13 -6.25
N ASP A 47 -0.22 -4.21 -6.98
CA ASP A 47 1.12 -4.78 -7.13
C ASP A 47 2.11 -3.78 -7.75
N LYS A 48 1.69 -3.02 -8.78
CA LYS A 48 2.51 -1.95 -9.36
C LYS A 48 2.89 -0.87 -8.35
N LEU A 49 1.92 -0.41 -7.55
CA LEU A 49 2.16 0.61 -6.53
C LEU A 49 3.06 0.09 -5.40
N VAL A 50 2.85 -1.15 -4.98
CA VAL A 50 3.71 -1.84 -4.00
C VAL A 50 5.15 -1.93 -4.51
N GLY A 51 5.33 -2.34 -5.78
CA GLY A 51 6.65 -2.45 -6.41
C GLY A 51 7.39 -1.12 -6.49
N VAL A 52 6.73 -0.05 -6.92
CA VAL A 52 7.35 1.28 -6.99
C VAL A 52 7.71 1.84 -5.62
N LEU A 53 6.91 1.53 -4.59
CA LEU A 53 7.18 1.95 -3.22
C LEU A 53 8.18 1.05 -2.48
N GLY A 54 8.67 -0.02 -3.12
CA GLY A 54 9.59 -0.97 -2.49
C GLY A 54 8.97 -1.70 -1.29
N LEU A 55 7.65 -1.90 -1.31
CA LEU A 55 6.92 -2.58 -0.25
C LEU A 55 6.90 -4.09 -0.51
N GLU A 56 6.81 -4.86 0.58
CA GLU A 56 6.70 -6.32 0.54
C GLU A 56 5.52 -6.82 1.37
N LEU A 57 4.92 -7.92 0.93
CA LEU A 57 3.88 -8.61 1.69
C LEU A 57 4.52 -9.59 2.65
N VAL A 58 4.49 -9.28 3.94
CA VAL A 58 4.97 -10.16 5.00
C VAL A 58 3.82 -10.89 5.70
N PRO A 59 3.99 -12.17 6.07
CA PRO A 59 3.04 -12.85 6.93
C PRO A 59 2.84 -12.06 8.23
N LYS A 60 1.60 -11.82 8.60
CA LYS A 60 1.32 -11.24 9.91
C LYS A 60 1.76 -12.25 10.98
N THR A 61 2.73 -11.89 11.81
CA THR A 61 3.05 -12.67 13.02
C THR A 61 1.77 -12.77 13.85
N ARG A 62 1.21 -13.98 13.95
CA ARG A 62 0.27 -14.30 15.04
C ARG A 62 1.10 -14.17 16.29
N GLY A 63 0.87 -13.10 17.07
CA GLY A 63 1.58 -12.91 18.33
C GLY A 63 1.55 -14.23 19.09
N ARG A 64 2.74 -14.72 19.48
CA ARG A 64 2.86 -15.79 20.47
C ARG A 64 1.99 -15.34 21.63
N THR A 65 0.87 -16.00 21.89
CA THR A 65 0.26 -15.95 23.20
C THR A 65 1.38 -16.37 24.16
N ARG A 66 1.85 -15.43 24.96
CA ARG A 66 2.78 -15.70 26.05
C ARG A 66 2.05 -16.70 26.94
N LYS A 67 2.35 -17.99 26.82
CA LYS A 67 2.01 -18.96 27.87
C LYS A 67 2.85 -18.52 29.06
N GLU A 68 2.20 -17.83 29.99
CA GLU A 68 2.74 -17.61 31.32
C GLU A 68 3.04 -19.00 31.90
N GLY A 69 4.33 -19.27 32.07
CA GLY A 69 4.83 -20.52 32.62
C GLY A 69 4.62 -20.52 34.13
N LYS A 70 4.04 -21.64 34.55
CA LYS A 70 3.83 -22.19 35.91
C LYS A 70 4.82 -21.75 36.98
#